data_AF-A0A6D2J8S8-F1
#
_entry.id   AF-A0A6D2J8S8-F1
#
_cell.length_a   1.000
_cell.length_b   1.000
_cell.length_c   1.000
_cell.angle_alpha   90.00
_cell.angle_beta   90.00
_cell.angle_gamma   90.00
#
_symmetry.space_group_name_H-M   'P 1'
#
loop_
_entity.id
_entity.type
_entity.pdbx_description
1 polymer ?
#
loop_
_entity_poly.entity_id
_entity_poly.type
_entity_poly.pdbx_seq_one_letter_code
_entity_poly.pdbx_strand_id
1 'polypeptide(L)'
;MLKLNSDGSATSSGLGAGGGILRDCYGGLIFAYHGYFGKATSLHAEAKALLLEFLGLLYFRKLKDIVTTFDHCYRESNHVADALATLGQQERRFFHKLSTLPSGLRSLISMDSVNLPSIRVRRRVAGKNE
;
A
#
# COMPACT_ATOMS: atom_id res chain seq x y z
N MET A 1 7.44 6.48 -17.13
CA MET A 1 6.05 6.23 -16.68
C MET A 1 6.05 6.07 -15.18
N LEU A 2 5.06 6.63 -14.48
CA LEU A 2 4.92 6.48 -13.03
C LEU A 2 3.81 5.47 -12.74
N LYS A 3 4.00 4.63 -11.71
CA LYS A 3 2.98 3.65 -11.27
C LYS A 3 2.64 3.88 -9.81
N LEU A 4 1.40 4.27 -9.52
CA LEU A 4 0.86 4.33 -8.17
C LEU A 4 0.04 3.07 -7.90
N ASN A 5 0.34 2.42 -6.79
CA ASN A 5 -0.43 1.30 -6.26
C ASN A 5 -1.00 1.70 -4.90
N SER A 6 -2.26 1.35 -4.67
CA SER A 6 -3.09 1.73 -3.51
C SER A 6 -3.78 0.52 -2.92
N ASP A 7 -4.02 0.51 -1.62
CA ASP A 7 -4.95 -0.40 -1.00
C ASP A 7 -5.56 0.20 0.28
N GLY A 8 -6.81 -0.18 0.57
CA GLY A 8 -7.53 0.12 1.79
C GLY A 8 -7.82 -1.14 2.60
N SER A 9 -7.55 -1.09 3.90
CA SER A 9 -7.81 -2.20 4.82
C SER A 9 -8.78 -1.78 5.92
N ALA A 10 -9.69 -2.67 6.30
CA ALA A 10 -10.53 -2.51 7.48
C ALA A 10 -10.52 -3.79 8.32
N THR A 11 -10.36 -3.64 9.64
CA THR A 11 -10.43 -4.77 10.57
C THR A 11 -11.87 -5.21 10.83
N SER A 12 -12.04 -6.41 11.38
CA SER A 12 -13.33 -6.88 11.89
C SER A 12 -13.89 -6.01 13.04
N SER A 13 -13.01 -5.29 13.76
CA SER A 13 -13.40 -4.28 14.75
C SER A 13 -13.82 -2.93 14.12
N GLY A 14 -13.81 -2.83 12.79
CA GLY A 14 -14.25 -1.66 12.03
C GLY A 14 -13.22 -0.55 11.95
N LEU A 15 -11.93 -0.83 12.17
CA LEU A 15 -10.84 0.16 12.06
C LEU A 15 -10.26 0.13 10.66
N GLY A 16 -10.30 1.28 9.98
CA GLY A 16 -9.81 1.49 8.64
C GLY A 16 -8.39 2.07 8.60
N ALA A 17 -7.65 1.66 7.59
CA ALA A 17 -6.36 2.20 7.20
C ALA A 17 -6.18 2.08 5.69
N GLY A 18 -5.16 2.73 5.16
CA GLY A 18 -4.80 2.60 3.76
C GLY A 18 -3.31 2.87 3.57
N GLY A 19 -2.83 2.52 2.39
CA GLY A 19 -1.43 2.69 2.06
C GLY A 19 -1.15 2.43 0.60
N GLY A 20 0.04 2.82 0.19
CA GLY A 20 0.42 2.67 -1.21
C GLY A 20 1.77 3.26 -1.53
N ILE A 21 2.16 3.06 -2.79
CA ILE A 21 3.51 3.24 -3.27
C ILE A 21 3.52 3.81 -4.67
N LEU A 22 4.26 4.89 -4.87
CA LEU A 22 4.58 5.46 -6.17
C LEU A 22 5.96 4.98 -6.60
N ARG A 23 6.04 4.48 -7.83
CA ARG A 23 7.25 3.96 -8.46
C ARG A 23 7.54 4.60 -9.81
N ASP A 24 8.82 4.60 -10.19
CA ASP A 24 9.25 4.90 -11.56
C ASP A 24 9.14 3.66 -12.47
N CYS A 25 9.50 3.82 -13.75
CA CYS A 25 9.44 2.73 -14.74
C CYS A 25 10.48 1.63 -14.55
N TYR A 26 11.46 1.81 -13.68
CA TYR A 26 12.45 0.79 -13.32
C TYR A 26 12.06 0.05 -12.03
N GLY A 27 10.88 0.34 -11.47
CA GLY A 27 10.43 -0.22 -10.19
C GLY A 27 11.03 0.49 -8.97
N GLY A 28 11.76 1.58 -9.17
CA GLY A 28 12.37 2.38 -8.10
C GLY A 28 11.31 3.10 -7.26
N LEU A 29 11.52 3.13 -5.95
CA LEU A 29 10.65 3.85 -5.01
C LEU A 29 10.79 5.37 -5.22
N ILE A 30 9.68 6.05 -5.50
CA ILE A 30 9.60 7.53 -5.43
C ILE A 30 9.10 7.94 -4.05
N PHE A 31 7.98 7.37 -3.60
CA PHE A 31 7.55 7.45 -2.21
C PHE A 31 6.57 6.32 -1.87
N ALA A 32 6.40 6.05 -0.58
CA ALA A 32 5.35 5.19 -0.05
C ALA A 32 4.69 5.87 1.16
N TYR A 33 3.48 5.46 1.50
CA TYR A 33 2.80 5.94 2.69
C TYR A 33 1.86 4.88 3.25
N HIS A 34 1.51 5.07 4.51
CA HIS A 34 0.35 4.45 5.12
C HIS A 34 -0.37 5.46 6.02
N GLY A 35 -1.64 5.22 6.31
CA GLY A 35 -2.45 6.13 7.11
C GLY A 35 -3.64 5.47 7.78
N TYR A 36 -3.90 5.92 8.99
CA TYR A 36 -5.08 5.53 9.76
C TYR A 36 -6.30 6.35 9.32
N PHE A 37 -7.44 5.69 9.16
CA PHE A 37 -8.70 6.28 8.67
C PHE A 37 -9.82 6.28 9.72
N GLY A 38 -9.55 5.84 10.94
CA GLY A 38 -10.56 5.74 12.00
C GLY A 38 -11.54 4.61 11.71
N LYS A 39 -12.78 4.74 12.22
CA LYS A 39 -13.83 3.76 11.90
C LYS A 39 -14.16 3.78 10.41
N ALA A 40 -14.05 2.64 9.73
CA ALA A 40 -14.37 2.50 8.32
C ALA A 40 -14.71 1.04 7.98
N THR A 41 -15.57 0.85 6.99
CA THR A 41 -15.72 -0.45 6.31
C THR A 41 -14.59 -0.64 5.30
N SER A 42 -14.40 -1.86 4.78
CA SER A 42 -13.40 -2.13 3.74
C SER A 42 -13.60 -1.20 2.52
N LEU A 43 -14.84 -1.04 2.04
CA LEU A 43 -15.14 -0.13 0.93
C LEU A 43 -14.81 1.34 1.25
N HIS A 44 -15.08 1.80 2.47
CA HIS A 44 -14.72 3.15 2.89
C HIS A 44 -13.20 3.33 2.99
N ALA A 45 -12.46 2.31 3.43
CA ALA A 45 -11.01 2.34 3.51
C ALA A 45 -10.38 2.40 2.12
N GLU A 46 -10.87 1.58 1.19
CA GLU A 46 -10.45 1.57 -0.23
C GLU A 46 -10.71 2.93 -0.90
N ALA A 47 -11.93 3.47 -0.74
CA ALA A 47 -12.26 4.79 -1.28
C ALA A 47 -11.42 5.92 -0.67
N LYS A 48 -11.14 5.85 0.65
CA LYS A 48 -10.29 6.83 1.34
C LYS A 48 -8.82 6.71 0.94
N ALA A 49 -8.30 5.50 0.72
CA ALA A 49 -6.94 5.28 0.24
C ALA A 49 -6.76 5.98 -1.12
N LEU A 50 -7.61 5.64 -2.09
CA LEU A 50 -7.63 6.26 -3.42
C LEU A 50 -7.76 7.79 -3.38
N LEU A 51 -8.64 8.33 -2.52
CA LEU A 51 -8.83 9.77 -2.41
C LEU A 51 -7.62 10.48 -1.79
N LEU A 52 -7.05 9.93 -0.70
CA LEU A 52 -5.89 10.52 -0.03
C LEU A 52 -4.64 10.48 -0.92
N GLU A 53 -4.52 9.44 -1.73
CA GLU A 53 -3.47 9.29 -2.74
C GLU A 53 -3.56 10.27 -3.87
N PHE A 54 -4.75 10.40 -4.46
CA PHE A 54 -4.96 11.30 -5.58
C PHE A 54 -4.70 12.74 -5.14
N LEU A 55 -5.20 13.13 -3.96
CA LEU A 55 -4.94 14.44 -3.36
C LEU A 55 -3.47 14.59 -2.94
N GLY A 56 -2.85 13.57 -2.36
CA GLY A 56 -1.44 13.59 -1.95
C GLY A 56 -0.47 13.73 -3.13
N LEU A 57 -0.74 13.02 -4.23
CA LEU A 57 0.01 13.12 -5.49
C LEU A 57 -0.12 14.50 -6.14
N LEU A 58 -1.34 15.04 -6.18
CA LEU A 58 -1.62 16.37 -6.73
C LEU A 58 -1.04 17.49 -5.85
N TYR A 59 -1.01 17.29 -4.53
CA TYR A 59 -0.50 18.27 -3.58
C TYR A 59 1.03 18.27 -3.49
N PHE A 60 1.69 17.11 -3.53
CA PHE A 60 3.13 17.00 -3.31
C PHE A 60 3.97 17.36 -4.54
N ARG A 61 3.39 17.42 -5.73
CA ARG A 61 4.08 17.93 -6.91
C ARG A 61 3.16 18.84 -7.70
N LYS A 62 3.70 19.98 -8.15
CA LYS A 62 3.20 20.76 -9.29
C LYS A 62 3.27 19.93 -10.59
N LEU A 63 2.67 18.75 -10.63
CA LEU A 63 2.43 18.02 -11.87
C LEU A 63 1.20 18.63 -12.50
N LYS A 64 1.37 19.85 -13.02
CA LYS A 64 0.47 20.37 -14.04
C LYS A 64 0.70 19.45 -15.25
N ASP A 65 -0.37 18.83 -15.74
CA ASP A 65 -0.39 17.92 -16.91
C ASP A 65 -0.06 16.43 -16.62
N ILE A 66 -0.80 15.79 -15.70
CA ILE A 66 -0.84 14.32 -15.61
C ILE A 66 -2.03 13.79 -16.43
N VAL A 67 -1.74 12.94 -17.42
CA VAL A 67 -2.73 11.98 -17.95
C VAL A 67 -2.64 10.72 -17.10
N THR A 68 -3.69 10.43 -16.33
CA THR A 68 -3.75 9.25 -15.46
C THR A 68 -4.72 8.23 -16.02
N THR A 69 -4.28 6.97 -16.14
CA THR A 69 -5.15 5.82 -16.39
C THR A 69 -5.37 5.06 -15.08
N PHE A 70 -6.60 4.64 -14.82
CA PHE A 70 -6.94 3.80 -13.69
C PHE A 70 -7.05 2.35 -14.17
N ASP A 71 -6.15 1.51 -13.68
CA ASP A 71 -6.19 0.07 -13.92
C ASP A 71 -6.43 -0.66 -12.59
N HIS A 72 -7.32 -1.64 -12.62
CA HIS A 72 -7.50 -2.55 -11.49
C HIS A 72 -6.43 -3.64 -11.53
N CYS A 73 -5.48 -3.61 -10.59
CA CYS A 73 -4.50 -4.70 -10.43
C CYS A 73 -5.05 -5.77 -9.49
N TYR A 74 -4.83 -7.05 -9.84
CA TYR A 74 -5.12 -8.16 -8.92
C TYR A 74 -4.30 -8.02 -7.64
N ARG A 75 -4.85 -8.49 -6.51
CA ARG A 75 -4.24 -8.41 -5.17
C ARG A 75 -2.82 -8.99 -5.11
N GLU A 76 -2.55 -9.99 -5.96
CA GLU A 76 -1.26 -10.67 -6.13
C GLU A 76 -0.17 -9.77 -6.74
N SER A 77 -0.54 -8.68 -7.40
CA SER A 77 0.38 -7.68 -7.95
C SER A 77 0.38 -6.38 -7.14
N ASN A 78 -0.26 -6.38 -5.97
CA ASN A 78 -0.43 -5.22 -5.10
C ASN A 78 0.07 -5.44 -3.66
N HIS A 79 0.99 -6.39 -3.47
CA HIS A 79 1.44 -6.83 -2.15
C HIS A 79 2.02 -5.72 -1.26
N VAL A 80 2.72 -4.75 -1.86
CA VAL A 80 3.30 -3.64 -1.12
C VAL A 80 2.22 -2.71 -0.55
N ALA A 81 1.18 -2.41 -1.33
CA ALA A 81 0.08 -1.57 -0.88
C ALA A 81 -0.77 -2.27 0.19
N ASP A 82 -1.07 -3.58 0.03
CA ASP A 82 -1.75 -4.42 1.04
C ASP A 82 -0.98 -4.42 2.38
N ALA A 83 0.35 -4.55 2.32
CA ALA A 83 1.21 -4.49 3.49
C ALA A 83 1.22 -3.10 4.15
N LEU A 84 1.29 -2.03 3.36
CA LEU A 84 1.23 -0.65 3.86
C LEU A 84 -0.14 -0.33 4.49
N ALA A 85 -1.23 -0.72 3.85
CA ALA A 85 -2.58 -0.56 4.37
C ALA A 85 -2.77 -1.26 5.71
N THR A 86 -2.16 -2.44 5.88
CA THR A 86 -2.16 -3.17 7.15
C THR A 86 -1.37 -2.44 8.24
N LEU A 87 -0.21 -1.87 7.90
CA LEU A 87 0.61 -1.08 8.85
C LEU A 87 -0.03 0.26 9.25
N GLY A 88 -0.83 0.84 8.35
CA GLY A 88 -1.48 2.13 8.56
C GLY A 88 -2.46 2.20 9.72
N GLN A 89 -2.78 1.08 10.36
CA GLN A 89 -3.71 1.05 11.50
C GLN A 89 -3.19 1.75 12.75
N GLN A 90 -1.87 1.99 12.84
CA GLN A 90 -1.26 2.61 14.02
C GLN A 90 -0.99 4.11 13.85
N GLU A 91 -0.52 4.52 12.67
CA GLU A 91 -0.15 5.92 12.41
C GLU A 91 -0.18 6.27 10.92
N ARG A 92 -0.11 7.57 10.62
CA ARG A 92 0.12 8.07 9.27
C ARG A 92 1.60 8.40 9.08
N ARG A 93 2.21 7.85 8.03
CA ARG A 93 3.63 8.05 7.75
C ARG A 93 3.93 8.02 6.25
N PHE A 94 4.93 8.81 5.86
CA PHE A 94 5.48 8.86 4.51
C PHE A 94 6.92 8.35 4.52
N PHE A 95 7.32 7.69 3.43
CA PHE A 95 8.64 7.12 3.23
C PHE A 95 9.17 7.58 1.87
N HIS A 96 10.32 8.25 1.89
CA HIS A 96 11.00 8.72 0.68
C HIS A 96 12.27 7.91 0.37
N LYS A 97 12.64 6.97 1.25
CA LYS A 97 13.82 6.12 1.11
C LYS A 97 13.49 4.67 1.48
N LEU A 98 14.05 3.71 0.75
CA LEU A 98 13.88 2.29 1.07
C LEU A 98 14.36 1.97 2.50
N SER A 99 15.46 2.57 2.94
CA SER A 99 16.02 2.35 4.28
C SER A 99 15.09 2.74 5.43
N THR A 100 14.12 3.63 5.19
CA THR A 100 13.14 4.06 6.20
C THR A 100 11.95 3.12 6.32
N LEU A 101 11.79 2.18 5.39
CA LEU A 101 10.71 1.21 5.42
C LEU A 101 11.03 0.04 6.38
N PRO A 102 10.01 -0.55 7.01
CA PRO A 102 10.16 -1.80 7.76
C PRO A 102 10.87 -2.87 6.92
N SER A 103 11.75 -3.66 7.54
CA SER A 103 12.57 -4.67 6.84
C SER A 103 11.74 -5.62 5.96
N GLY A 104 10.57 -6.07 6.44
CA GLY A 104 9.66 -6.91 5.66
C GLY A 104 9.13 -6.25 4.38
N LEU A 105 8.88 -4.94 4.40
CA LEU A 105 8.45 -4.19 3.20
C LEU A 105 9.60 -3.97 2.22
N ARG A 106 10.83 -3.78 2.71
CA ARG A 106 12.00 -3.62 1.85
C ARG A 106 12.19 -4.84 0.95
N SER A 107 12.08 -6.04 1.53
CA SER A 107 12.14 -7.29 0.77
C SER A 107 11.00 -7.41 -0.24
N LEU A 108 9.77 -7.07 0.16
CA LEU A 108 8.60 -7.09 -0.74
C LEU A 108 8.78 -6.15 -1.93
N ILE A 109 9.21 -4.90 -1.72
CA ILE A 109 9.44 -3.94 -2.80
C ILE A 109 10.56 -4.42 -3.73
N SER A 110 11.63 -4.98 -3.17
CA SER A 110 12.75 -5.51 -3.95
C SER A 110 12.34 -6.72 -4.80
N MET A 111 11.42 -7.56 -4.33
CA MET A 111 10.88 -8.69 -5.09
C MET A 111 9.90 -8.22 -6.17
N ASP A 112 9.02 -7.28 -5.83
CA ASP A 112 8.07 -6.65 -6.76
C ASP A 112 8.80 -5.96 -7.92
N SER A 113 9.92 -5.28 -7.66
CA SER A 113 10.71 -4.57 -8.68
C SER A 113 11.37 -5.50 -9.71
N VAL A 114 11.55 -6.78 -9.39
CA VAL A 114 12.11 -7.78 -10.31
C VAL A 114 11.06 -8.76 -10.83
N ASN A 115 9.76 -8.46 -10.62
CA ASN A 115 8.62 -9.33 -10.96
C ASN A 115 8.72 -10.74 -10.35
N LEU A 116 9.35 -10.89 -9.19
CA LEU A 116 9.37 -12.16 -8.47
C LEU A 116 8.09 -12.30 -7.64
N PRO A 117 7.34 -13.41 -7.78
CA PRO A 117 6.13 -13.63 -7.01
C PRO A 117 6.43 -13.75 -5.51
N SER A 118 5.58 -13.17 -4.66
CA SER A 118 5.71 -13.31 -3.21
C SER A 118 5.13 -14.64 -2.73
N ILE A 119 5.95 -15.50 -2.11
CA ILE A 119 5.47 -16.78 -1.54
C ILE A 119 4.92 -16.51 -0.13
N ARG A 120 3.60 -16.56 0.02
CA ARG A 120 2.91 -16.43 1.33
C ARG A 120 2.81 -17.79 2.01
N VAL A 121 3.78 -18.16 2.84
CA VAL A 121 3.69 -19.36 3.70
C VAL A 121 2.81 -19.06 4.92
N ARG A 122 1.55 -19.51 4.92
CA ARG A 122 0.69 -19.48 6.12
C ARG A 122 1.12 -20.60 7.07
N ARG A 123 1.69 -20.27 8.24
CA ARG A 123 1.76 -21.25 9.34
C ARG A 123 0.33 -21.54 9.82
N ARG A 124 -0.11 -22.80 9.71
CA ARG A 124 -1.30 -23.26 10.43
C ARG A 124 -1.00 -23.15 11.92
N VAL A 125 -1.77 -22.35 12.65
CA VAL A 125 -1.80 -22.45 14.11
C VAL A 125 -2.45 -23.80 14.41
N ALA A 126 -1.71 -24.71 15.05
CA ALA A 126 -2.25 -25.97 15.52
C ALA A 126 -3.40 -25.65 16.49
N GLY A 127 -4.58 -26.22 16.22
CA GLY A 127 -5.74 -26.06 17.08
C GLY A 127 -5.41 -26.48 18.52
N LYS A 128 -5.81 -25.66 19.49
CA LYS A 128 -5.95 -26.11 20.86
C LYS A 128 -7.09 -27.12 20.87
N ASN A 129 -6.79 -28.38 21.20
CA ASN A 129 -7.80 -29.35 21.57
C ASN A 129 -8.42 -28.95 22.91
N GLU A 130 -9.71 -29.24 23.01
CA GLU A 130 -10.62 -29.10 24.15
C GLU A 130 -10.07 -29.67 25.46
#